data_AF-B4HGN0-F1
#
_entry.id   AF-B4HGN0-F1
#
_cell.length_a   1.000
_cell.length_b   1.000
_cell.length_c   1.000
_cell.angle_alpha   90.00
_cell.angle_beta   90.00
_cell.angle_gamma   90.00
#
_symmetry.space_group_name_H-M   'P 1'
#
loop_
_entity.id
_entity.type
_entity.pdbx_description
1 polymer ?
#
loop_
_entity_poly.entity_id
_entity_poly.type
_entity_poly.pdbx_seq_one_letter_code
_entity_poly.pdbx_strand_id
1 'polypeptide(L)'
;MNRNDRMNDYMVSMADLSNNILQVVSQIFDDNTSFDGQRIMHLYHLIYKQCTERNWNAPAQNNGRTLYIFLTDFLKERLQNLAMEIENRFDGVKPIRLISQYVEQWVPYQRSCEKLDLACYHFNRNWVKQERFKGDQETYPIYRLAMMSWKKLVFEPSITILTAIRQILSQMPREDSKSLVYQVLQSIVELYANDEYQDVSLSSRIDKIFIDKVMDFYKSTTLHEFQKILVSNDYTDFKHFLKYACLAMPEIENGKQFKAILKRHLAARLQQTIKSLSGKEYIKAILGFRQGPLQQALREHKRLADIVDEMAVLMLFNRHERFTEQELVTALGVDLETLQEALKQIKILVYSGPFIKVNMDFTNRKRRLILNKRLLTKRRKIEEKGDDLKLRRDKQVDAAIVRIMKGKKELEYSQLISHVYEELKDRIKPQVSSIKERLDDLVKREYLERCDNNTYRYL
;
A
#
# COMPACT_ATOMS: atom_id res chain seq x y z
N MET A 1 16.59 -46.76 -3.16
CA MET A 1 15.48 -45.97 -3.74
C MET A 1 15.89 -45.43 -5.09
N ASN A 2 15.31 -45.98 -6.16
CA ASN A 2 15.62 -45.64 -7.56
C ASN A 2 15.04 -44.25 -7.92
N ARG A 3 15.50 -43.63 -9.01
CA ARG A 3 15.06 -42.30 -9.46
C ARG A 3 13.54 -42.22 -9.63
N ASN A 4 12.91 -43.30 -10.12
CA ASN A 4 11.46 -43.38 -10.31
C ASN A 4 10.71 -43.40 -8.97
N ASP A 5 11.21 -44.13 -7.97
CA ASP A 5 10.60 -44.15 -6.63
C ASP A 5 10.64 -42.76 -5.99
N ARG A 6 11.78 -42.05 -6.11
CA ARG A 6 11.91 -40.66 -5.58
C ARG A 6 10.97 -39.68 -6.27
N MET A 7 10.71 -39.91 -7.56
CA MET A 7 9.80 -39.07 -8.34
C MET A 7 8.34 -39.34 -7.98
N ASN A 8 7.97 -40.61 -7.77
CA ASN A 8 6.64 -40.96 -7.28
C ASN A 8 6.40 -40.41 -5.87
N ASP A 9 7.35 -40.56 -4.95
CA ASP A 9 7.24 -40.01 -3.59
C ASP A 9 7.13 -38.49 -3.60
N TYR A 10 7.90 -37.80 -4.47
CA TYR A 10 7.77 -36.37 -4.67
C TYR A 10 6.38 -35.97 -5.18
N MET A 11 5.87 -36.68 -6.19
CA MET A 11 4.55 -36.38 -6.78
C MET A 11 3.42 -36.58 -5.76
N VAL A 12 3.46 -37.66 -4.97
CA VAL A 12 2.50 -37.91 -3.88
C VAL A 12 2.59 -36.81 -2.83
N SER A 13 3.80 -36.48 -2.36
CA SER A 13 3.98 -35.42 -1.36
C SER A 13 3.50 -34.05 -1.85
N MET A 14 3.70 -33.72 -3.13
CA MET A 14 3.23 -32.48 -3.74
C MET A 14 1.71 -32.46 -3.94
N ALA A 15 1.10 -33.61 -4.24
CA ALA A 15 -0.36 -33.73 -4.31
C ALA A 15 -0.99 -33.52 -2.93
N ASP A 16 -0.44 -34.16 -1.89
CA ASP A 16 -0.88 -33.97 -0.50
C ASP A 16 -0.73 -32.51 -0.06
N LEU A 17 0.40 -31.88 -0.39
CA LEU A 17 0.64 -30.48 -0.08
C LEU A 17 -0.37 -29.56 -0.79
N SER A 18 -0.65 -29.82 -2.06
CA SER A 18 -1.64 -29.05 -2.84
C SER A 18 -3.06 -29.24 -2.29
N ASN A 19 -3.44 -30.45 -1.88
CA ASN A 19 -4.72 -30.73 -1.24
C ASN A 19 -4.86 -30.01 0.11
N ASN A 20 -3.81 -30.00 0.92
CA ASN A 20 -3.79 -29.27 2.19
C ASN A 20 -3.93 -27.75 1.96
N ILE A 21 -3.23 -27.20 0.96
CA ILE A 21 -3.40 -25.79 0.57
C ILE A 21 -4.84 -25.54 0.14
N LEU A 22 -5.42 -26.37 -0.72
CA LEU A 22 -6.81 -26.23 -1.16
C LEU A 22 -7.78 -26.21 0.02
N GLN A 23 -7.66 -27.15 0.95
CA GLN A 23 -8.54 -27.25 2.11
C GLN A 23 -8.49 -25.98 2.97
N VAL A 24 -7.28 -25.49 3.27
CA VAL A 24 -7.10 -24.30 4.10
C VAL A 24 -7.53 -23.03 3.36
N VAL A 25 -7.25 -22.92 2.05
CA VAL A 25 -7.72 -21.81 1.21
C VAL A 25 -9.25 -21.81 1.15
N SER A 26 -9.89 -22.96 1.03
CA SER A 26 -11.35 -23.07 0.99
C SER A 26 -12.00 -22.57 2.28
N GLN A 27 -11.39 -22.86 3.43
CA GLN A 27 -11.81 -22.34 4.73
C GLN A 27 -11.69 -20.81 4.84
N ILE A 28 -10.72 -20.18 4.18
CA ILE A 28 -10.60 -18.70 4.21
C ILE A 28 -11.88 -18.04 3.71
N PHE A 29 -12.53 -18.66 2.73
CA PHE A 29 -13.73 -18.13 2.08
C PHE A 29 -15.03 -18.78 2.61
N ASP A 30 -14.99 -19.48 3.74
CA ASP A 30 -16.19 -19.98 4.43
C ASP A 30 -16.50 -19.08 5.63
N ASP A 31 -17.62 -18.36 5.53
CA ASP A 31 -18.09 -17.39 6.53
C ASP A 31 -18.36 -18.03 7.90
N ASN A 32 -18.53 -19.35 7.97
CA ASN A 32 -18.75 -20.07 9.22
C ASN A 32 -17.46 -20.38 9.99
N THR A 33 -16.30 -20.13 9.39
CA THR A 33 -15.01 -20.47 10.01
C THR A 33 -14.24 -19.22 10.43
N SER A 34 -13.93 -19.14 11.73
CA SER A 34 -13.00 -18.12 12.21
C SER A 34 -11.60 -18.42 11.67
N PHE A 35 -11.11 -17.52 10.81
CA PHE A 35 -9.76 -17.60 10.25
C PHE A 35 -8.84 -16.63 10.97
N ASP A 36 -8.07 -17.15 11.93
CA ASP A 36 -7.20 -16.40 12.83
C ASP A 36 -5.74 -16.35 12.35
N GLY A 37 -4.89 -15.68 13.11
CA GLY A 37 -3.46 -15.55 12.79
C GLY A 37 -2.72 -16.87 12.72
N GLN A 38 -3.14 -17.89 13.50
CA GLN A 38 -2.51 -19.22 13.48
C GLN A 38 -2.80 -19.94 12.17
N ARG A 39 -4.05 -19.89 11.68
CA ARG A 39 -4.41 -20.47 10.39
C ARG A 39 -3.75 -19.75 9.21
N ILE A 40 -3.62 -18.42 9.27
CA ILE A 40 -2.85 -17.64 8.28
C ILE A 40 -1.40 -18.11 8.24
N MET A 41 -0.77 -18.28 9.41
CA MET A 41 0.61 -18.74 9.50
C MET A 41 0.77 -20.19 9.02
N HIS A 42 -0.21 -21.05 9.30
CA HIS A 42 -0.23 -22.41 8.79
C HIS A 42 -0.27 -22.44 7.26
N LEU A 43 -1.18 -21.68 6.64
CA LEU A 43 -1.23 -21.56 5.18
C LEU A 43 0.06 -20.98 4.61
N TYR A 44 0.62 -19.94 5.25
CA TYR A 44 1.91 -19.37 4.87
C TYR A 44 3.01 -20.44 4.83
N HIS A 45 3.08 -21.32 5.84
CA HIS A 45 4.07 -22.40 5.87
C HIS A 45 3.85 -23.44 4.76
N LEU A 46 2.60 -23.81 4.46
CA LEU A 46 2.29 -24.73 3.36
C LEU A 46 2.72 -24.13 2.01
N ILE A 47 2.38 -22.87 1.77
CA ILE A 47 2.75 -22.12 0.55
C ILE A 47 4.27 -21.98 0.46
N TYR A 48 4.93 -21.63 1.57
CA TYR A 48 6.38 -21.54 1.64
C TYR A 48 7.02 -22.89 1.26
N LYS A 49 6.57 -23.98 1.89
CA LYS A 49 7.05 -25.33 1.61
C LYS A 49 6.91 -25.66 0.13
N GLN A 50 5.74 -25.43 -0.47
CA GLN A 50 5.47 -25.67 -1.89
C GLN A 50 6.48 -24.93 -2.79
N CYS A 51 6.80 -23.68 -2.44
CA CYS A 51 7.72 -22.85 -3.21
C CYS A 51 9.20 -23.26 -3.03
N THR A 52 9.56 -23.85 -1.89
CA THR A 52 10.94 -24.23 -1.58
C THR A 52 11.26 -25.70 -1.87
N GLU A 53 10.24 -26.54 -2.00
CA GLU A 53 10.40 -27.96 -2.30
C GLU A 53 11.13 -28.12 -3.64
N ARG A 54 12.24 -28.85 -3.66
CA ARG A 54 13.11 -28.92 -4.84
C ARG A 54 12.69 -30.06 -5.75
N ASN A 55 12.15 -29.72 -6.92
CA ASN A 55 12.04 -30.66 -8.02
C ASN A 55 13.37 -30.74 -8.79
N TRP A 56 14.09 -31.86 -8.66
CA TRP A 56 15.37 -32.05 -9.36
C TRP A 56 15.25 -32.20 -10.88
N ASN A 57 14.02 -32.38 -11.41
CA ASN A 57 13.74 -32.55 -12.83
C ASN A 57 12.99 -31.36 -13.46
N ALA A 58 12.72 -30.29 -12.72
CA ALA A 58 12.04 -29.11 -13.22
C ALA A 58 12.77 -27.82 -12.80
N PRO A 59 12.58 -26.71 -13.53
CA PRO A 59 13.13 -25.42 -13.12
C PRO A 59 12.63 -25.05 -11.73
N ALA A 60 13.48 -24.38 -10.93
CA ALA A 60 13.15 -23.97 -9.56
C ALA A 60 11.85 -23.14 -9.45
N GLN A 61 11.43 -22.49 -10.53
CA GLN A 61 10.22 -21.66 -10.58
C GLN A 61 8.93 -22.44 -10.85
N ASN A 62 9.02 -23.72 -11.26
CA ASN A 62 7.86 -24.47 -11.72
C ASN A 62 6.81 -24.67 -10.62
N ASN A 63 7.25 -24.97 -9.39
CA ASN A 63 6.32 -25.16 -8.27
C ASN A 63 5.54 -23.89 -7.94
N GLY A 64 6.20 -22.72 -8.00
CA GLY A 64 5.52 -21.44 -7.83
C GLY A 64 4.54 -21.14 -8.98
N ARG A 65 4.89 -21.53 -10.22
CA ARG A 65 3.98 -21.40 -11.37
C ARG A 65 2.73 -22.26 -11.20
N THR A 66 2.90 -23.52 -10.81
CA THR A 66 1.78 -24.43 -10.52
C THR A 66 0.90 -23.87 -9.42
N LEU A 67 1.49 -23.33 -8.34
CA LEU A 67 0.73 -22.69 -7.27
C LEU A 67 -0.03 -21.46 -7.76
N TYR A 68 0.59 -20.61 -8.59
CA TYR A 68 -0.06 -19.43 -9.16
C TYR A 68 -1.30 -19.79 -9.99
N ILE A 69 -1.15 -20.77 -10.88
CA ILE A 69 -2.25 -21.26 -11.73
C ILE A 69 -3.36 -21.83 -10.85
N PHE A 70 -3.01 -22.69 -9.88
CA PHE A 70 -3.97 -23.26 -8.95
C PHE A 70 -4.77 -22.20 -8.19
N LEU A 71 -4.11 -21.19 -7.61
CA LEU A 71 -4.79 -20.10 -6.91
C LEU A 71 -5.64 -19.25 -7.84
N THR A 72 -5.17 -19.04 -9.08
CA THR A 72 -5.92 -18.31 -10.11
C THR A 72 -7.21 -19.04 -10.46
N ASP A 73 -7.14 -20.33 -10.72
CA ASP A 73 -8.29 -21.14 -11.13
C ASP A 73 -9.31 -21.25 -9.99
N PHE A 74 -8.84 -21.48 -8.76
CA PHE A 74 -9.70 -21.48 -7.57
C PHE A 74 -10.49 -20.17 -7.42
N LEU A 75 -9.82 -19.01 -7.56
CA LEU A 75 -10.49 -17.71 -7.47
C LEU A 75 -11.47 -17.50 -8.62
N LYS A 76 -11.10 -17.87 -9.85
CA LYS A 76 -11.96 -17.71 -11.03
C LYS A 76 -13.22 -18.54 -10.95
N GLU A 77 -13.10 -19.83 -10.61
CA GLU A 77 -14.25 -20.73 -10.47
C GLU A 77 -15.24 -20.20 -9.44
N ARG A 78 -14.73 -19.76 -8.29
CA ARG A 78 -15.58 -19.15 -7.25
C ARG A 78 -16.29 -17.89 -7.76
N LEU A 79 -15.59 -17.00 -8.45
CA LEU A 79 -16.18 -15.77 -8.98
C LEU A 79 -17.22 -16.02 -10.07
N GLN A 80 -17.02 -17.04 -10.90
CA GLN A 80 -18.02 -17.44 -11.91
C GLN A 80 -19.30 -17.92 -11.25
N ASN A 81 -19.21 -18.72 -10.18
CA ASN A 81 -20.38 -19.14 -9.39
C ASN A 81 -21.09 -17.94 -8.77
N LEU A 82 -20.33 -17.01 -8.18
CA LEU A 82 -20.89 -15.78 -7.61
C LEU A 82 -21.57 -14.89 -8.66
N ALA A 83 -20.98 -14.74 -9.84
CA ALA A 83 -21.56 -13.97 -10.94
C ALA A 83 -22.91 -14.55 -11.37
N MET A 84 -22.98 -15.88 -11.56
CA MET A 84 -24.24 -16.57 -11.88
C MET A 84 -25.30 -16.38 -10.80
N GLU A 85 -24.92 -16.43 -9.51
CA GLU A 85 -25.87 -16.20 -8.42
C GLU A 85 -26.43 -14.77 -8.39
N ILE A 86 -25.58 -13.77 -8.63
CA ILE A 86 -26.00 -12.36 -8.67
C ILE A 86 -26.94 -12.11 -9.86
N GLU A 87 -26.63 -12.67 -11.03
CA GLU A 87 -27.47 -12.53 -12.24
C GLU A 87 -28.81 -13.25 -12.09
N ASN A 88 -28.81 -14.50 -11.61
CA ASN A 88 -30.04 -15.31 -11.48
C ASN A 88 -31.02 -14.77 -10.43
N ARG A 89 -30.53 -14.09 -9.39
CA ARG A 89 -31.38 -13.49 -8.34
C ARG A 89 -31.87 -12.08 -8.70
N PHE A 90 -31.47 -11.54 -9.85
CA PHE A 90 -31.88 -10.22 -10.28
C PHE A 90 -33.31 -10.23 -10.84
N ASP A 91 -34.26 -9.79 -10.03
CA ASP A 91 -35.68 -9.69 -10.39
C ASP A 91 -36.01 -8.40 -11.19
N GLY A 92 -35.06 -7.53 -11.51
CA GLY A 92 -35.30 -6.28 -12.28
C GLY A 92 -36.11 -5.18 -11.56
N VAL A 93 -36.99 -5.55 -10.62
CA VAL A 93 -37.97 -4.64 -9.99
C VAL A 93 -37.35 -3.82 -8.85
N LYS A 94 -36.24 -4.26 -8.25
CA LYS A 94 -35.66 -3.62 -7.05
C LYS A 94 -34.14 -3.42 -7.14
N PRO A 95 -33.68 -2.26 -7.68
CA PRO A 95 -32.26 -1.92 -7.78
C PRO A 95 -31.49 -2.07 -6.46
N ILE A 96 -32.13 -1.73 -5.33
CA ILE A 96 -31.51 -1.81 -4.01
C ILE A 96 -31.19 -3.24 -3.59
N ARG A 97 -31.98 -4.24 -4.02
CA ARG A 97 -31.72 -5.65 -3.72
C ARG A 97 -30.47 -6.14 -4.45
N LEU A 98 -30.29 -5.75 -5.71
CA LEU A 98 -29.07 -6.05 -6.47
C LEU A 98 -27.83 -5.49 -5.78
N ILE A 99 -27.88 -4.22 -5.36
CA ILE A 99 -26.77 -3.58 -4.63
C ILE A 99 -26.51 -4.30 -3.29
N SER A 100 -27.55 -4.63 -2.53
CA SER A 100 -27.40 -5.38 -1.26
C SER A 100 -26.71 -6.72 -1.49
N GLN A 101 -27.19 -7.51 -2.45
CA GLN A 101 -26.61 -8.82 -2.78
C GLN A 101 -25.15 -8.71 -3.24
N TYR A 102 -24.85 -7.71 -4.07
CA TYR A 102 -23.47 -7.47 -4.48
C TYR A 102 -22.57 -7.15 -3.28
N VAL A 103 -23.02 -6.29 -2.36
CA VAL A 103 -22.26 -5.93 -1.15
C VAL A 103 -22.09 -7.13 -0.21
N GLU A 104 -23.14 -7.92 -0.04
CA GLU A 104 -23.15 -9.16 0.76
C GLU A 104 -22.10 -10.16 0.26
N GLN A 105 -21.85 -10.23 -1.05
CA GLN A 105 -20.79 -11.09 -1.61
C GLN A 105 -19.42 -10.41 -1.62
N TRP A 106 -19.36 -9.10 -1.89
CA TRP A 106 -18.11 -8.35 -2.00
C TRP A 106 -17.33 -8.29 -0.68
N VAL A 107 -17.97 -7.88 0.41
CA VAL A 107 -17.28 -7.60 1.68
C VAL A 107 -16.58 -8.85 2.25
N PRO A 108 -17.23 -10.02 2.33
CA PRO A 108 -16.56 -11.24 2.79
C PRO A 108 -15.46 -11.70 1.83
N TYR A 109 -15.69 -11.63 0.51
CA TYR A 109 -14.70 -12.01 -0.49
C TYR A 109 -13.43 -11.15 -0.39
N GLN A 110 -13.60 -9.83 -0.29
CA GLN A 110 -12.50 -8.88 -0.22
C GLN A 110 -11.65 -9.12 1.03
N ARG A 111 -12.28 -9.29 2.20
CA ARG A 111 -11.60 -9.64 3.46
C ARG A 111 -10.85 -10.98 3.37
N SER A 112 -11.47 -11.97 2.72
CA SER A 112 -10.88 -13.30 2.48
C SER A 112 -9.63 -13.19 1.60
N CYS A 113 -9.68 -12.36 0.56
CA CYS A 113 -8.53 -12.09 -0.30
C CYS A 113 -7.38 -11.37 0.43
N GLU A 114 -7.67 -10.44 1.36
CA GLU A 114 -6.63 -9.80 2.17
C GLU A 114 -5.90 -10.83 3.06
N LYS A 115 -6.65 -11.78 3.65
CA LYS A 115 -6.06 -12.88 4.45
C LYS A 115 -5.23 -13.82 3.58
N LEU A 116 -5.73 -14.19 2.41
CA LEU A 116 -5.02 -15.03 1.45
C LEU A 116 -3.73 -14.36 0.99
N ASP A 117 -3.76 -13.07 0.66
CA ASP A 117 -2.57 -12.33 0.22
C ASP A 117 -1.51 -12.25 1.32
N LEU A 118 -1.93 -12.11 2.58
CA LEU A 118 -1.04 -12.15 3.73
C LEU A 118 -0.36 -13.52 3.88
N ALA A 119 -1.09 -14.62 3.70
CA ALA A 119 -0.51 -15.96 3.69
C ALA A 119 0.44 -16.15 2.49
N CYS A 120 0.15 -15.50 1.36
CA CYS A 120 0.98 -15.49 0.16
C CYS A 120 2.15 -14.49 0.21
N TYR A 121 2.43 -13.83 1.35
CA TYR A 121 3.44 -12.76 1.42
C TYR A 121 4.81 -13.16 0.86
N HIS A 122 5.34 -14.34 1.25
CA HIS A 122 6.61 -14.84 0.75
C HIS A 122 6.57 -15.12 -0.76
N PHE A 123 5.49 -15.75 -1.21
CA PHE A 123 5.27 -16.07 -2.61
C PHE A 123 5.19 -14.80 -3.48
N ASN A 124 4.43 -13.80 -3.04
CA ASN A 124 4.31 -12.49 -3.69
C ASN A 124 5.66 -11.76 -3.78
N ARG A 125 6.44 -11.75 -2.70
CA ARG A 125 7.69 -11.00 -2.62
C ARG A 125 8.83 -11.62 -3.41
N ASN A 126 8.84 -12.94 -3.53
CA ASN A 126 9.94 -13.69 -4.15
C ASN A 126 9.57 -14.17 -5.55
N TRP A 127 8.57 -15.05 -5.68
CA TRP A 127 8.22 -15.68 -6.95
C TRP A 127 7.53 -14.70 -7.92
N VAL A 128 6.42 -14.08 -7.49
CA VAL A 128 5.67 -13.12 -8.33
C VAL A 128 6.56 -11.96 -8.77
N LYS A 129 7.33 -11.38 -7.83
CA LYS A 129 8.25 -10.29 -8.14
C LYS A 129 9.32 -10.70 -9.15
N GLN A 130 9.80 -11.94 -9.07
CA GLN A 130 10.81 -12.48 -9.98
C GLN A 130 10.26 -12.71 -11.39
N GLU A 131 9.07 -13.30 -11.52
CA GLU A 131 8.44 -13.50 -12.84
C GLU A 131 8.14 -12.16 -13.53
N ARG A 132 7.63 -11.18 -12.78
CA ARG A 132 7.45 -9.82 -13.30
C ARG A 132 8.76 -9.16 -13.72
N PHE A 133 9.84 -9.42 -12.99
CA PHE A 133 11.16 -8.91 -13.35
C PHE A 133 11.70 -9.53 -14.64
N LYS A 134 11.37 -10.79 -14.94
CA LYS A 134 11.71 -11.46 -16.20
C LYS A 134 10.92 -10.96 -17.41
N GLY A 135 9.95 -10.06 -17.19
CA GLY A 135 9.15 -9.45 -18.25
C GLY A 135 7.73 -9.99 -18.36
N ASP A 136 7.30 -10.89 -17.47
CA ASP A 136 5.91 -11.32 -17.42
C ASP A 136 5.02 -10.17 -16.92
N GLN A 137 4.13 -9.69 -17.79
CA GLN A 137 3.19 -8.62 -17.47
C GLN A 137 1.85 -9.13 -16.94
N GLU A 138 1.59 -10.44 -17.01
CA GLU A 138 0.31 -11.07 -16.64
C GLU A 138 0.33 -11.68 -15.23
N THR A 139 1.51 -11.82 -14.63
CA THR A 139 1.64 -12.27 -13.24
C THR A 139 1.53 -11.10 -12.27
N TYR A 140 0.59 -11.19 -11.32
CA TYR A 140 0.28 -10.15 -10.34
C TYR A 140 0.34 -10.70 -8.90
N PRO A 141 0.55 -9.84 -7.88
CA PRO A 141 0.34 -10.24 -6.50
C PRO A 141 -1.08 -10.79 -6.30
N ILE A 142 -1.24 -11.79 -5.42
CA ILE A 142 -2.50 -12.53 -5.27
C ILE A 142 -3.71 -11.63 -5.01
N TYR A 143 -3.58 -10.61 -4.14
CA TYR A 143 -4.66 -9.65 -3.93
C TYR A 143 -5.07 -8.92 -5.22
N ARG A 144 -4.08 -8.43 -5.98
CA ARG A 144 -4.32 -7.71 -7.23
C ARG A 144 -4.99 -8.61 -8.26
N LEU A 145 -4.51 -9.85 -8.40
CA LEU A 145 -5.13 -10.87 -9.24
C LEU A 145 -6.60 -11.10 -8.88
N ALA A 146 -6.91 -11.21 -7.58
CA ALA A 146 -8.28 -11.39 -7.11
C ALA A 146 -9.17 -10.20 -7.47
N MET A 147 -8.69 -8.96 -7.27
CA MET A 147 -9.45 -7.75 -7.61
C MET A 147 -9.67 -7.62 -9.13
N MET A 148 -8.66 -7.91 -9.94
CA MET A 148 -8.80 -7.94 -11.39
C MET A 148 -9.80 -9.01 -11.85
N SER A 149 -9.76 -10.19 -11.22
CA SER A 149 -10.68 -11.29 -11.53
C SER A 149 -12.12 -10.92 -11.17
N TRP A 150 -12.37 -10.31 -10.00
CA TRP A 150 -13.69 -9.81 -9.62
C TRP A 150 -14.19 -8.75 -10.60
N LYS A 151 -13.33 -7.81 -10.99
CA LYS A 151 -13.66 -6.77 -11.97
C LYS A 151 -14.14 -7.40 -13.28
N LYS A 152 -13.37 -8.34 -13.84
CA LYS A 152 -13.63 -8.95 -15.15
C LYS A 152 -14.80 -9.94 -15.15
N LEU A 153 -14.99 -10.70 -14.08
CA LEU A 153 -15.96 -11.80 -14.03
C LEU A 153 -17.28 -11.41 -13.37
N VAL A 154 -17.29 -10.44 -12.46
CA VAL A 154 -18.49 -10.07 -11.69
C VAL A 154 -18.95 -8.65 -12.04
N PHE A 155 -18.04 -7.67 -12.03
CA PHE A 155 -18.45 -6.27 -12.17
C PHE A 155 -18.70 -5.83 -13.62
N GLU A 156 -17.75 -6.07 -14.53
CA GLU A 156 -17.84 -5.64 -15.93
C GLU A 156 -19.01 -6.29 -16.70
N PRO A 157 -19.32 -7.59 -16.54
CA PRO A 157 -20.51 -8.18 -17.14
C PRO A 157 -21.80 -7.58 -16.58
N SER A 158 -21.77 -7.09 -15.34
CA SER A 158 -22.93 -6.55 -14.63
C SER A 158 -23.17 -5.07 -14.94
N ILE A 159 -23.61 -4.77 -16.17
CA ILE A 159 -24.07 -3.42 -16.60
C ILE A 159 -25.23 -2.91 -15.69
N THR A 160 -25.92 -3.82 -15.02
CA THR A 160 -27.03 -3.55 -14.11
C THR A 160 -26.60 -2.83 -12.82
N ILE A 161 -25.37 -3.02 -12.31
CA ILE A 161 -24.92 -2.37 -11.06
C ILE A 161 -24.85 -0.85 -11.22
N LEU A 162 -24.18 -0.35 -12.26
CA LEU A 162 -24.07 1.09 -12.51
C LEU A 162 -25.44 1.72 -12.78
N THR A 163 -26.31 1.00 -13.48
CA THR A 163 -27.68 1.42 -13.75
C THR A 163 -28.50 1.50 -12.45
N ALA A 164 -28.38 0.49 -11.57
CA ALA A 164 -29.03 0.46 -10.27
C ALA A 164 -28.58 1.60 -9.37
N ILE A 165 -27.28 1.90 -9.32
CA ILE A 165 -26.73 3.05 -8.58
C ILE A 165 -27.38 4.35 -9.07
N ARG A 166 -27.42 4.57 -10.38
CA ARG A 166 -28.00 5.79 -10.98
C ARG A 166 -29.50 5.93 -10.65
N GLN A 167 -30.25 4.83 -10.66
CA GLN A 167 -31.67 4.82 -10.32
C GLN A 167 -31.90 5.17 -8.85
N ILE A 168 -31.14 4.57 -7.94
CA ILE A 168 -31.24 4.83 -6.49
C ILE A 168 -30.87 6.28 -6.16
N LEU A 169 -29.78 6.80 -6.72
CA LEU A 169 -29.37 8.20 -6.53
C LEU A 169 -30.36 9.21 -7.14
N SER A 170 -31.23 8.77 -8.06
CA SER A 170 -32.27 9.62 -8.64
C SER A 170 -33.55 9.65 -7.84
N GLN A 171 -33.79 8.66 -6.97
CA GLN A 171 -34.98 8.56 -6.13
C GLN A 171 -34.83 9.17 -4.74
N MET A 172 -33.76 9.96 -4.49
CA MET A 172 -33.39 10.48 -3.17
C MET A 172 -33.25 9.35 -2.13
N PRO A 173 -32.07 8.72 -2.03
CA PRO A 173 -31.88 7.51 -1.22
C PRO A 173 -32.08 7.76 0.27
N ARG A 174 -32.71 6.80 0.96
CA ARG A 174 -32.71 6.69 2.43
C ARG A 174 -31.28 6.42 2.93
N GLU A 175 -31.01 6.64 4.21
CA GLU A 175 -29.67 6.44 4.80
C GLU A 175 -29.09 5.03 4.55
N ASP A 176 -29.89 3.97 4.72
CA ASP A 176 -29.44 2.60 4.45
C ASP A 176 -29.04 2.40 2.98
N SER A 177 -29.80 3.01 2.06
CA SER A 177 -29.50 2.97 0.63
C SER A 177 -28.24 3.77 0.29
N LYS A 178 -27.98 4.89 1.00
CA LYS A 178 -26.75 5.65 0.83
C LYS A 178 -25.53 4.84 1.26
N SER A 179 -25.62 4.17 2.40
CA SER A 179 -24.53 3.31 2.92
C SER A 179 -24.20 2.18 1.93
N LEU A 180 -25.22 1.49 1.41
CA LEU A 180 -25.04 0.42 0.43
C LEU A 180 -24.42 0.93 -0.88
N VAL A 181 -24.94 2.05 -1.43
CA VAL A 181 -24.37 2.66 -2.64
C VAL A 181 -22.92 3.08 -2.38
N TYR A 182 -22.62 3.67 -1.23
CA TYR A 182 -21.25 4.09 -0.89
C TYR A 182 -20.28 2.90 -0.83
N GLN A 183 -20.68 1.77 -0.24
CA GLN A 183 -19.89 0.54 -0.20
C GLN A 183 -19.60 -0.01 -1.60
N VAL A 184 -20.59 0.00 -2.50
CA VAL A 184 -20.35 -0.40 -3.91
C VAL A 184 -19.43 0.57 -4.62
N LEU A 185 -19.55 1.88 -4.38
CA LEU A 185 -18.61 2.83 -4.99
C LEU A 185 -17.19 2.60 -4.46
N GLN A 186 -17.01 2.28 -3.17
CA GLN A 186 -15.71 1.90 -2.61
C GLN A 186 -15.15 0.63 -3.26
N SER A 187 -15.99 -0.39 -3.53
CA SER A 187 -15.56 -1.58 -4.24
C SER A 187 -15.06 -1.23 -5.64
N ILE A 188 -15.79 -0.39 -6.39
CA ILE A 188 -15.38 0.04 -7.73
C ILE A 188 -14.04 0.77 -7.68
N VAL A 189 -13.84 1.67 -6.71
CA VAL A 189 -12.55 2.35 -6.50
C VAL A 189 -11.43 1.34 -6.28
N GLU A 190 -11.65 0.30 -5.47
CA GLU A 190 -10.68 -0.77 -5.22
C GLU A 190 -10.33 -1.57 -6.47
N LEU A 191 -11.34 -1.98 -7.22
CA LEU A 191 -11.18 -2.74 -8.46
C LEU A 191 -10.31 -1.96 -9.46
N TYR A 192 -10.62 -0.67 -9.65
CA TYR A 192 -9.87 0.17 -10.57
C TYR A 192 -8.49 0.56 -10.04
N ALA A 193 -8.29 0.65 -8.72
CA ALA A 193 -6.95 0.82 -8.14
C ALA A 193 -6.01 -0.36 -8.47
N ASN A 194 -6.58 -1.56 -8.62
CA ASN A 194 -5.83 -2.81 -8.88
C ASN A 194 -5.82 -3.25 -10.36
N ASP A 195 -6.49 -2.52 -11.24
CA ASP A 195 -6.63 -2.83 -12.67
C ASP A 195 -5.29 -2.92 -13.42
N GLU A 196 -5.31 -3.49 -14.63
CA GLU A 196 -4.16 -3.69 -15.51
C GLU A 196 -3.48 -2.36 -15.86
N TYR A 197 -4.30 -1.36 -16.21
CA TYR A 197 -3.87 -0.05 -16.70
C TYR A 197 -3.45 0.92 -15.58
N GLN A 198 -2.27 0.72 -15.00
CA GLN A 198 -1.74 1.61 -13.96
C GLN A 198 -1.00 2.86 -14.48
N ASP A 199 -0.77 2.96 -15.79
CA ASP A 199 -0.11 4.12 -16.40
C ASP A 199 -0.99 5.38 -16.36
N VAL A 200 -2.32 5.21 -16.23
CA VAL A 200 -3.29 6.29 -16.09
C VAL A 200 -3.67 6.46 -14.63
N SER A 201 -3.72 7.72 -14.18
CA SER A 201 -4.15 8.03 -12.81
C SER A 201 -5.53 7.43 -12.50
N LEU A 202 -5.70 6.95 -11.27
CA LEU A 202 -6.96 6.34 -10.84
C LEU A 202 -8.13 7.33 -10.93
N SER A 203 -7.90 8.61 -10.59
CA SER A 203 -8.90 9.68 -10.73
C SER A 203 -9.44 9.73 -12.17
N SER A 204 -8.55 9.78 -13.16
CA SER A 204 -8.95 9.85 -14.57
C SER A 204 -9.68 8.60 -15.07
N ARG A 205 -9.48 7.45 -14.43
CA ARG A 205 -10.20 6.21 -14.75
C ARG A 205 -11.58 6.19 -14.09
N ILE A 206 -11.67 6.61 -12.83
CA ILE A 206 -12.93 6.73 -12.09
C ILE A 206 -13.85 7.77 -12.74
N ASP A 207 -13.32 8.92 -13.16
CA ASP A 207 -14.08 10.00 -13.80
C ASP A 207 -14.77 9.54 -15.10
N LYS A 208 -14.27 8.48 -15.75
CA LYS A 208 -14.93 7.88 -16.94
C LYS A 208 -16.09 6.95 -16.58
N ILE A 209 -16.13 6.43 -15.36
CA ILE A 209 -17.13 5.45 -14.89
C ILE A 209 -18.25 6.18 -14.15
N PHE A 210 -17.86 7.07 -13.24
CA PHE A 210 -18.78 7.84 -12.42
C PHE A 210 -19.17 9.10 -13.16
N ILE A 211 -20.46 9.21 -13.50
CA ILE A 211 -21.04 10.47 -13.94
C ILE A 211 -20.95 11.51 -12.81
N ASP A 212 -21.01 12.80 -13.15
CA ASP A 212 -20.85 13.90 -12.17
C ASP A 212 -21.72 13.73 -10.91
N LYS A 213 -22.98 13.33 -11.08
CA LYS A 213 -23.90 13.06 -9.96
C LYS A 213 -23.41 11.96 -9.00
N VAL A 214 -22.80 10.90 -9.54
CA VAL A 214 -22.24 9.79 -8.73
C VAL A 214 -20.97 10.25 -8.04
N MET A 215 -20.11 11.01 -8.73
CA MET A 215 -18.91 11.61 -8.14
C MET A 215 -19.28 12.55 -6.99
N ASP A 216 -20.27 13.42 -7.16
CA ASP A 216 -20.71 14.36 -6.13
C ASP A 216 -21.28 13.64 -4.91
N PHE A 217 -22.08 12.58 -5.13
CA PHE A 217 -22.55 11.71 -4.07
C PHE A 217 -21.37 11.05 -3.33
N TYR A 218 -20.40 10.49 -4.05
CA TYR A 218 -19.24 9.86 -3.44
C TYR A 218 -18.43 10.85 -2.59
N LYS A 219 -18.16 12.05 -3.14
CA LYS A 219 -17.41 13.10 -2.45
C LYS A 219 -18.12 13.59 -1.18
N SER A 220 -19.41 13.86 -1.27
CA SER A 220 -20.21 14.35 -0.14
C SER A 220 -20.35 13.30 0.96
N THR A 221 -20.62 12.04 0.61
CA THR A 221 -20.70 10.93 1.57
C THR A 221 -19.35 10.65 2.24
N THR A 222 -18.25 10.67 1.48
CA THR A 222 -16.89 10.52 2.02
C THR A 222 -16.58 11.60 3.06
N LEU A 223 -16.95 12.86 2.79
CA LEU A 223 -16.79 13.97 3.73
C LEU A 223 -17.63 13.76 5.01
N HIS A 224 -18.86 13.29 4.87
CA HIS A 224 -19.76 13.03 5.99
C HIS A 224 -19.22 11.91 6.89
N GLU A 225 -18.83 10.77 6.30
CA GLU A 225 -18.27 9.65 7.05
C GLU A 225 -16.95 10.03 7.74
N PHE A 226 -16.09 10.83 7.09
CA PHE A 226 -14.89 11.36 7.73
C PHE A 226 -15.21 12.16 9.00
N GLN A 227 -16.21 13.05 8.94
CA GLN A 227 -16.63 13.84 10.11
C GLN A 227 -17.21 12.95 11.21
N LYS A 228 -18.02 11.96 10.84
CA LYS A 228 -18.65 11.01 11.75
C LYS A 228 -17.60 10.19 12.52
N ILE A 229 -16.59 9.66 11.83
CA ILE A 229 -15.46 8.92 12.45
C ILE A 229 -14.69 9.81 13.43
N LEU A 230 -14.41 11.06 13.05
CA LEU A 230 -13.72 12.00 13.96
C LEU A 230 -14.56 12.27 15.22
N VAL A 231 -15.87 12.47 15.09
CA VAL A 231 -16.75 12.75 16.23
C VAL A 231 -16.93 11.52 17.12
N SER A 232 -17.07 10.31 16.56
CA SER A 232 -17.27 9.08 17.32
C SER A 232 -16.07 8.72 18.20
N ASN A 233 -14.86 9.13 17.80
CA ASN A 233 -13.59 8.71 18.38
C ASN A 233 -13.32 7.20 18.29
N ASP A 234 -14.05 6.52 17.42
CA ASP A 234 -13.78 5.16 17.04
C ASP A 234 -13.01 5.16 15.72
N TYR A 235 -11.74 4.78 15.78
CA TYR A 235 -10.83 4.81 14.64
C TYR A 235 -10.51 3.41 14.11
N THR A 236 -11.26 2.39 14.53
CA THR A 236 -11.08 0.98 14.12
C THR A 236 -11.00 0.83 12.60
N ASP A 237 -11.98 1.40 11.89
CA ASP A 237 -12.07 1.31 10.42
C ASP A 237 -11.43 2.51 9.70
N PHE A 238 -10.80 3.44 10.43
CA PHE A 238 -10.36 4.71 9.84
C PHE A 238 -9.23 4.52 8.81
N LYS A 239 -8.34 3.56 9.05
CA LYS A 239 -7.30 3.18 8.08
C LYS A 239 -7.92 2.66 6.78
N HIS A 240 -8.91 1.78 6.88
CA HIS A 240 -9.62 1.22 5.73
C HIS A 240 -10.39 2.31 4.98
N PHE A 241 -11.07 3.20 5.70
CA PHE A 241 -11.72 4.38 5.13
C PHE A 241 -10.75 5.24 4.31
N LEU A 242 -9.59 5.60 4.87
CA LEU A 242 -8.63 6.50 4.22
C LEU A 242 -7.98 5.87 2.98
N LYS A 243 -7.83 4.53 2.94
CA LYS A 243 -7.36 3.78 1.76
C LYS A 243 -8.21 4.17 0.54
N TYR A 244 -9.52 3.98 0.59
CA TYR A 244 -10.42 4.30 -0.55
C TYR A 244 -10.55 5.78 -0.80
N ALA A 245 -10.73 6.53 0.28
CA ALA A 245 -10.98 7.95 0.20
C ALA A 245 -9.81 8.65 -0.51
N CYS A 246 -8.56 8.33 -0.16
CA CYS A 246 -7.38 8.94 -0.79
C CYS A 246 -7.12 8.42 -2.21
N LEU A 247 -7.51 7.17 -2.51
CA LEU A 247 -7.39 6.59 -3.85
C LEU A 247 -8.32 7.29 -4.87
N ALA A 248 -9.59 7.46 -4.51
CA ALA A 248 -10.59 8.11 -5.37
C ALA A 248 -10.52 9.64 -5.33
N MET A 249 -10.12 10.21 -4.19
CA MET A 249 -10.07 11.64 -3.96
C MET A 249 -8.69 12.03 -3.39
N PRO A 250 -7.67 12.20 -4.23
CA PRO A 250 -6.36 12.67 -3.78
C PRO A 250 -6.41 14.07 -3.13
N GLU A 251 -7.49 14.82 -3.37
CA GLU A 251 -7.83 16.06 -2.67
C GLU A 251 -8.07 15.88 -1.16
N ILE A 252 -8.26 14.67 -0.65
CA ILE A 252 -8.36 14.44 0.79
C ILE A 252 -7.05 14.78 1.49
N GLU A 253 -5.93 14.34 0.92
CA GLU A 253 -4.60 14.67 1.46
C GLU A 253 -4.07 16.03 1.00
N ASN A 254 -4.54 16.51 -0.15
CA ASN A 254 -3.98 17.68 -0.84
C ASN A 254 -4.84 18.93 -0.72
N GLY A 255 -6.15 18.73 -0.64
CA GLY A 255 -7.18 19.75 -0.63
C GLY A 255 -7.32 20.44 0.72
N LYS A 256 -8.01 21.58 0.67
CA LYS A 256 -8.13 22.49 1.82
C LYS A 256 -9.24 22.08 2.79
N GLN A 257 -10.27 21.38 2.31
CA GLN A 257 -11.49 21.11 3.07
C GLN A 257 -11.26 20.07 4.17
N PHE A 258 -10.72 18.89 3.83
CA PHE A 258 -10.43 17.83 4.80
C PHE A 258 -9.44 18.28 5.88
N LYS A 259 -8.38 19.01 5.48
CA LYS A 259 -7.44 19.62 6.43
C LYS A 259 -8.11 20.59 7.38
N ALA A 260 -9.03 21.41 6.89
CA ALA A 260 -9.77 22.35 7.73
C ALA A 260 -10.71 21.63 8.72
N ILE A 261 -11.38 20.57 8.27
CA ILE A 261 -12.23 19.73 9.14
C ILE A 261 -11.38 19.11 10.25
N LEU A 262 -10.26 18.48 9.89
CA LEU A 262 -9.35 17.87 10.85
C LEU A 262 -8.80 18.92 11.83
N LYS A 263 -8.28 20.05 11.34
CA LYS A 263 -7.79 21.14 12.21
C LYS A 263 -8.86 21.64 13.18
N ARG A 264 -10.09 21.85 12.71
CA ARG A 264 -11.21 22.31 13.57
C ARG A 264 -11.55 21.29 14.64
N HIS A 265 -11.62 20.00 14.28
CA HIS A 265 -11.87 18.92 15.22
C HIS A 265 -10.76 18.80 16.27
N LEU A 266 -9.49 18.76 15.83
CA LEU A 266 -8.33 18.69 16.71
C LEU A 266 -8.28 19.89 17.66
N ALA A 267 -8.52 21.10 17.17
CA ALA A 267 -8.51 22.32 17.99
C ALA A 267 -9.59 22.27 19.08
N ALA A 268 -10.83 21.89 18.74
CA ALA A 268 -11.92 21.77 19.70
C ALA A 268 -11.61 20.72 20.78
N ARG A 269 -11.10 19.55 20.37
CA ARG A 269 -10.76 18.44 21.27
C ARG A 269 -9.60 18.81 22.19
N LEU A 270 -8.52 19.35 21.63
CA LEU A 270 -7.36 19.81 22.41
C LEU A 270 -7.74 20.90 23.40
N GLN A 271 -8.54 21.89 23.00
CA GLN A 271 -9.02 22.94 23.90
C GLN A 271 -9.83 22.37 25.07
N GLN A 272 -10.70 21.37 24.83
CA GLN A 272 -11.43 20.70 25.89
C GLN A 272 -10.50 19.95 26.85
N THR A 273 -9.54 19.18 26.31
CA THR A 273 -8.60 18.39 27.12
C THR A 273 -7.71 19.25 28.02
N ILE A 274 -7.29 20.42 27.54
CA ILE A 274 -6.30 21.24 28.24
C ILE A 274 -6.90 22.45 28.99
N LYS A 275 -8.23 22.60 29.00
CA LYS A 275 -8.92 23.79 29.55
C LYS A 275 -8.58 24.06 31.02
N SER A 276 -8.43 23.03 31.83
CA SER A 276 -8.14 23.12 33.27
C SER A 276 -6.71 22.72 33.65
N LEU A 277 -5.91 22.21 32.71
CA LEU A 277 -4.58 21.67 33.00
C LEU A 277 -3.50 22.76 32.98
N SER A 278 -2.50 22.62 33.84
CA SER A 278 -1.33 23.52 33.89
C SER A 278 -0.02 22.75 34.11
N GLY A 279 1.11 23.42 33.86
CA GLY A 279 2.44 22.86 34.10
C GLY A 279 2.69 21.51 33.41
N LYS A 280 3.19 20.53 34.15
CA LYS A 280 3.55 19.20 33.61
C LYS A 280 2.33 18.42 33.07
N GLU A 281 1.15 18.59 33.67
CA GLU A 281 -0.07 17.89 33.25
C GLU A 281 -0.57 18.40 31.89
N TYR A 282 -0.41 19.69 31.63
CA TYR A 282 -0.70 20.32 30.34
C TYR A 282 0.15 19.71 29.22
N ILE A 283 1.46 19.60 29.44
CA ILE A 283 2.41 19.00 28.49
C ILE A 283 2.09 17.51 28.28
N LYS A 284 1.81 16.77 29.36
CA LYS A 284 1.46 15.34 29.29
C LYS A 284 0.18 15.09 28.49
N ALA A 285 -0.82 15.97 28.59
CA ALA A 285 -2.04 15.88 27.81
C ALA A 285 -1.81 16.08 26.30
N ILE A 286 -0.96 17.04 25.92
CA ILE A 286 -0.58 17.28 24.52
C ILE A 286 0.21 16.07 23.96
N LEU A 287 1.11 15.49 24.77
CA LEU A 287 1.82 14.25 24.40
C LEU A 287 0.87 13.06 24.22
N GLY A 288 -0.06 12.86 25.16
CA GLY A 288 -1.07 11.80 25.07
C GLY A 288 -1.96 11.94 23.84
N PHE A 289 -2.28 13.17 23.44
CA PHE A 289 -2.99 13.43 22.20
C PHE A 289 -2.15 13.10 20.96
N ARG A 290 -0.90 13.53 20.93
CA ARG A 290 0.04 13.26 19.83
C ARG A 290 0.29 11.76 19.65
N GLN A 291 0.35 11.01 20.74
CA GLN A 291 0.54 9.55 20.72
C GLN A 291 -0.79 8.78 20.72
N GLY A 292 -1.90 9.49 20.57
CA GLY A 292 -3.23 8.94 20.70
C GLY A 292 -3.69 8.11 19.50
N PRO A 293 -4.90 7.52 19.60
CA PRO A 293 -5.44 6.61 18.60
C PRO A 293 -5.63 7.27 17.23
N LEU A 294 -5.96 8.57 17.19
CA LEU A 294 -6.10 9.31 15.94
C LEU A 294 -4.77 9.45 15.18
N GLN A 295 -3.67 9.75 15.87
CA GLN A 295 -2.34 9.78 15.23
C GLN A 295 -1.95 8.41 14.69
N GLN A 296 -2.24 7.36 15.46
CA GLN A 296 -1.95 5.99 15.05
C GLN A 296 -2.74 5.61 13.81
N ALA A 297 -4.02 5.97 13.73
CA ALA A 297 -4.87 5.72 12.57
C ALA A 297 -4.42 6.52 11.33
N LEU A 298 -3.86 7.71 11.51
CA LEU A 298 -3.34 8.56 10.42
C LEU A 298 -1.91 8.24 9.99
N ARG A 299 -1.22 7.29 10.65
CA ARG A 299 0.22 7.03 10.49
C ARG A 299 0.66 6.78 9.04
N GLU A 300 -0.16 6.10 8.25
CA GLU A 300 0.12 5.79 6.84
C GLU A 300 -0.12 7.01 5.93
N HIS A 301 -1.03 7.90 6.34
CA HIS A 301 -1.39 9.14 5.64
C HIS A 301 -0.61 10.33 6.20
N LYS A 302 0.70 10.35 5.91
CA LYS A 302 1.68 11.29 6.48
C LYS A 302 1.22 12.75 6.46
N ARG A 303 0.57 13.21 5.38
CA ARG A 303 0.08 14.61 5.26
C ARG A 303 -1.02 14.97 6.25
N LEU A 304 -1.82 13.99 6.67
CA LEU A 304 -2.87 14.15 7.67
C LEU A 304 -2.32 13.98 9.09
N ALA A 305 -1.40 13.02 9.30
CA ALA A 305 -0.68 12.87 10.57
C ALA A 305 0.13 14.13 10.94
N ASP A 306 0.77 14.76 9.96
CA ASP A 306 1.51 16.01 10.16
C ASP A 306 0.62 17.13 10.74
N ILE A 307 -0.70 17.11 10.49
CA ILE A 307 -1.63 18.11 11.02
C ILE A 307 -1.83 17.94 12.53
N VAL A 308 -1.85 16.70 13.01
CA VAL A 308 -1.94 16.41 14.45
C VAL A 308 -0.69 16.91 15.16
N ASP A 309 0.49 16.66 14.59
CA ASP A 309 1.77 17.16 15.08
C ASP A 309 1.82 18.70 15.09
N GLU A 310 1.39 19.35 14.00
CA GLU A 310 1.31 20.82 13.89
C GLU A 310 0.42 21.41 15.00
N MET A 311 -0.75 20.82 15.23
CA MET A 311 -1.67 21.29 16.27
C MET A 311 -1.08 21.08 17.67
N ALA A 312 -0.43 19.95 17.94
CA ALA A 312 0.23 19.71 19.22
C ALA A 312 1.30 20.77 19.53
N VAL A 313 2.16 21.11 18.57
CA VAL A 313 3.21 22.12 18.72
C VAL A 313 2.61 23.50 18.98
N LEU A 314 1.65 23.94 18.17
CA LEU A 314 1.06 25.28 18.31
C LEU A 314 0.33 25.45 19.64
N MET A 315 -0.33 24.40 20.14
CA MET A 315 -1.03 24.48 21.42
C MET A 315 -0.08 24.71 22.59
N LEU A 316 1.16 24.20 22.57
CA LEU A 316 2.14 24.43 23.65
C LEU A 316 2.33 25.93 23.96
N PHE A 317 2.28 26.77 22.91
CA PHE A 317 2.49 28.20 23.01
C PHE A 317 1.25 29.01 23.46
N ASN A 318 0.10 28.36 23.68
CA ASN A 318 -1.10 29.06 24.16
C ASN A 318 -1.03 29.43 25.65
N ARG A 319 -0.25 28.71 26.46
CA ARG A 319 -0.07 28.99 27.90
C ARG A 319 1.35 29.39 28.28
N HIS A 320 2.32 29.09 27.43
CA HIS A 320 3.72 29.44 27.65
C HIS A 320 4.17 30.34 26.49
N GLU A 321 4.59 31.56 26.82
CA GLU A 321 5.03 32.53 25.81
C GLU A 321 6.32 32.11 25.11
N ARG A 322 7.15 31.31 25.80
CA ARG A 322 8.48 30.90 25.33
C ARG A 322 8.91 29.54 25.89
N PHE A 323 9.71 28.81 25.13
CA PHE A 323 10.34 27.54 25.54
C PHE A 323 11.80 27.49 25.11
N THR A 324 12.64 26.75 25.83
CA THR A 324 13.97 26.34 25.34
C THR A 324 13.88 25.14 24.39
N GLU A 325 14.94 24.84 23.63
CA GLU A 325 14.99 23.64 22.78
C GLU A 325 14.84 22.35 23.58
N GLN A 326 15.47 22.27 24.76
CA GLN A 326 15.40 21.09 25.63
C GLN A 326 14.00 20.88 26.20
N GLU A 327 13.31 21.96 26.57
CA GLU A 327 11.92 21.90 27.02
C GLU A 327 10.99 21.43 25.92
N LEU A 328 11.19 21.90 24.67
CA LEU A 328 10.39 21.44 23.52
C LEU A 328 10.70 19.99 23.12
N VAL A 329 11.96 19.58 23.14
CA VAL A 329 12.37 18.17 22.94
C VAL A 329 11.63 17.27 23.93
N THR A 330 11.61 17.67 25.21
CA THR A 330 10.93 16.95 26.28
C THR A 330 9.41 16.99 26.09
N ALA A 331 8.87 18.15 25.76
CA ALA A 331 7.42 18.36 25.61
C ALA A 331 6.83 17.68 24.37
N LEU A 332 7.62 17.46 23.32
CA LEU A 332 7.18 16.83 22.07
C LEU A 332 7.59 15.37 21.96
N GLY A 333 8.55 14.92 22.77
CA GLY A 333 9.09 13.55 22.73
C GLY A 333 9.80 13.28 21.41
N VAL A 334 10.64 14.21 20.95
CA VAL A 334 11.38 14.15 19.67
C VAL A 334 12.85 14.43 19.92
N ASP A 335 13.74 13.94 19.06
CA ASP A 335 15.15 14.30 19.13
C ASP A 335 15.41 15.75 18.70
N LEU A 336 16.53 16.31 19.17
CA LEU A 336 16.90 17.71 18.95
C LEU A 336 17.06 18.04 17.46
N GLU A 337 17.64 17.13 16.67
CA GLU A 337 17.87 17.33 15.25
C GLU A 337 16.54 17.45 14.48
N THR A 338 15.58 16.60 14.82
CA THR A 338 14.22 16.62 14.28
C THR A 338 13.48 17.91 14.66
N LEU A 339 13.60 18.36 15.92
CA LEU A 339 12.99 19.63 16.36
C LEU A 339 13.57 20.83 15.61
N GLN A 340 14.89 20.91 15.48
CA GLN A 340 15.56 22.03 14.80
C GLN A 340 15.16 22.11 13.32
N GLU A 341 15.02 20.96 12.65
CA GLU A 341 14.55 20.92 11.26
C GLU A 341 13.07 21.33 11.14
N ALA A 342 12.24 21.01 12.14
CA ALA A 342 10.85 21.47 12.23
C ALA A 342 10.77 22.99 12.35
N LEU A 343 11.53 23.56 13.29
CA LEU A 343 11.50 24.99 13.61
C LEU A 343 11.90 25.88 12.42
N LYS A 344 12.84 25.43 11.58
CA LYS A 344 13.18 26.12 10.33
C LYS A 344 11.99 26.28 9.37
N GLN A 345 11.01 25.38 9.46
CA GLN A 345 9.85 25.33 8.56
C GLN A 345 8.63 26.06 9.16
N ILE A 346 8.56 26.19 10.48
CA ILE A 346 7.50 26.92 11.19
C ILE A 346 7.89 28.41 11.30
N LYS A 347 7.57 29.20 10.27
CA LYS A 347 7.87 30.65 10.27
C LYS A 347 7.15 31.48 11.36
N ILE A 348 6.16 30.87 12.01
CA ILE A 348 5.40 31.48 13.11
C ILE A 348 6.15 31.34 14.44
N LEU A 349 7.22 30.54 14.51
CA LEU A 349 8.09 30.45 15.68
C LEU A 349 9.44 31.09 15.35
N VAL A 350 9.98 31.87 16.28
CA VAL A 350 11.27 32.55 16.15
C VAL A 350 12.13 32.35 17.39
N TYR A 351 13.44 32.29 17.18
CA TYR A 351 14.40 32.34 18.27
C TYR A 351 14.52 33.79 18.80
N SER A 352 14.52 33.91 20.12
CA SER A 352 14.66 35.13 20.89
C SER A 352 15.69 34.88 21.99
N GLY A 353 16.97 34.82 21.60
CA GLY A 353 18.05 34.35 22.46
C GLY A 353 18.00 32.83 22.65
N PRO A 354 18.09 32.29 23.87
CA PRO A 354 18.03 30.84 24.13
C PRO A 354 16.60 30.26 24.07
N PHE A 355 15.60 31.10 23.81
CA PHE A 355 14.19 30.73 23.82
C PHE A 355 13.56 30.81 22.43
N ILE A 356 12.59 29.95 22.17
CA ILE A 356 11.70 29.94 21.02
C ILE A 356 10.37 30.53 21.46
N LYS A 357 9.83 31.48 20.70
CA LYS A 357 8.54 32.15 20.96
C LYS A 357 7.71 32.31 19.70
N VAL A 358 6.44 32.67 19.86
CA VAL A 358 5.56 33.02 18.74
C VAL A 358 6.02 34.33 18.10
N ASN A 359 6.10 34.34 16.77
CA ASN A 359 6.49 35.46 15.95
C ASN A 359 5.30 36.42 15.77
N MET A 360 5.23 37.45 16.61
CA MET A 360 4.15 38.44 16.58
C MET A 360 4.27 39.41 15.38
N ASP A 361 5.47 39.57 14.84
CA ASP A 361 5.76 40.43 13.67
C ASP A 361 5.61 39.69 12.33
N PHE A 362 5.05 38.49 12.39
CA PHE A 362 4.94 37.64 11.22
C PHE A 362 3.97 38.23 10.19
N THR A 363 4.49 38.57 9.01
CA THR A 363 3.70 39.05 7.86
C THR A 363 3.75 38.06 6.70
N ASN A 364 2.60 37.75 6.10
CA ASN A 364 2.53 36.90 4.91
C ASN A 364 1.61 37.52 3.86
N ARG A 365 2.14 37.69 2.63
CA ARG A 365 1.37 38.18 1.47
C ARG A 365 0.21 37.25 1.10
N LYS A 366 0.27 35.96 1.49
CA LYS A 366 -0.83 35.01 1.34
C LYS A 366 -1.73 35.07 2.58
N ARG A 367 -3.04 35.25 2.40
CA ARG A 367 -4.07 35.18 3.47
C ARG A 367 -4.06 33.87 4.28
N ARG A 368 -3.37 32.82 3.82
CA ARG A 368 -3.24 31.53 4.53
C ARG A 368 -1.79 31.05 4.52
N LEU A 369 -1.28 30.68 5.70
CA LEU A 369 -0.02 29.95 5.82
C LEU A 369 -0.22 28.48 5.46
N ILE A 370 0.73 27.94 4.70
CA ILE A 370 0.91 26.50 4.57
C ILE A 370 2.13 26.16 5.41
N LEU A 371 1.92 25.62 6.62
CA LEU A 371 2.97 25.14 7.52
C LEU A 371 3.51 23.75 7.12
N ASN A 372 3.03 23.21 6.01
CA ASN A 372 3.27 21.83 5.59
C ASN A 372 4.59 21.64 4.84
N LYS A 373 5.71 21.76 5.54
CA LYS A 373 6.85 20.91 5.21
C LYS A 373 7.34 20.26 6.51
N ARG A 374 7.20 18.93 6.52
CA ARG A 374 7.79 17.88 7.39
C ARG A 374 8.39 18.39 8.70
N LEU A 375 7.58 18.37 9.75
CA LEU A 375 7.98 18.90 11.04
C LEU A 375 8.68 17.84 11.91
N LEU A 376 8.08 16.67 12.19
CA LEU A 376 8.59 15.83 13.30
C LEU A 376 8.69 14.31 13.03
N THR A 377 8.79 13.89 11.77
CA THR A 377 8.95 12.46 11.42
C THR A 377 10.41 12.08 11.17
N LYS A 378 10.93 11.15 11.98
CA LYS A 378 12.25 10.51 11.83
C LYS A 378 12.52 10.17 10.36
N ARG A 379 13.68 10.58 9.83
CA ARG A 379 14.17 10.23 8.49
C ARG A 379 14.10 8.70 8.29
N ARG A 380 13.05 8.21 7.63
CA ARG A 380 13.08 6.98 6.80
C ARG A 380 13.09 7.29 5.30
N LYS A 381 13.10 8.57 4.92
CA LYS A 381 12.99 9.02 3.52
C LYS A 381 14.29 8.97 2.70
N ILE A 382 15.42 8.59 3.28
CA ILE A 382 16.65 8.38 2.50
C ILE A 382 16.61 7.02 1.79
N GLU A 383 15.96 6.02 2.38
CA GLU A 383 15.85 4.68 1.78
C GLU A 383 14.91 4.66 0.56
N GLU A 384 13.69 5.22 0.62
CA GLU A 384 12.74 5.08 -0.51
C GLU A 384 13.16 5.80 -1.82
N LYS A 385 13.83 6.96 -1.74
CA LYS A 385 14.36 7.65 -2.94
C LYS A 385 15.79 7.22 -3.30
N GLY A 386 16.58 6.83 -2.29
CA GLY A 386 17.89 6.22 -2.50
C GLY A 386 17.77 4.87 -3.21
N ASP A 387 16.78 4.06 -2.84
CA ASP A 387 16.53 2.74 -3.42
C ASP A 387 15.99 2.83 -4.84
N ASP A 388 15.07 3.74 -5.19
CA ASP A 388 14.64 3.87 -6.60
C ASP A 388 15.78 4.37 -7.50
N LEU A 389 16.59 5.32 -7.02
CA LEU A 389 17.75 5.81 -7.77
C LEU A 389 18.85 4.74 -7.86
N LYS A 390 19.13 4.03 -6.77
CA LYS A 390 20.11 2.93 -6.71
C LYS A 390 19.65 1.79 -7.61
N LEU A 391 18.39 1.38 -7.53
CA LEU A 391 17.79 0.36 -8.39
C LEU A 391 17.89 0.75 -9.88
N ARG A 392 17.65 2.02 -10.23
CA ARG A 392 17.84 2.50 -11.61
C ARG A 392 19.30 2.44 -12.06
N ARG A 393 20.25 2.78 -11.18
CA ARG A 393 21.69 2.68 -11.47
C ARG A 393 22.14 1.22 -11.61
N ASP A 394 21.69 0.36 -10.70
CA ASP A 394 22.00 -1.07 -10.70
C ASP A 394 21.47 -1.76 -11.97
N LYS A 395 20.25 -1.42 -12.41
CA LYS A 395 19.70 -1.89 -13.69
C LYS A 395 20.50 -1.42 -14.91
N GLN A 396 21.06 -0.21 -14.88
CA GLN A 396 21.91 0.27 -15.98
C GLN A 396 23.26 -0.45 -16.02
N VAL A 397 23.83 -0.77 -14.85
CA VAL A 397 25.06 -1.57 -14.75
C VAL A 397 24.82 -2.99 -15.26
N ASP A 398 23.71 -3.64 -14.88
CA ASP A 398 23.35 -4.98 -15.38
C ASP A 398 23.24 -5.00 -16.91
N ALA A 399 22.54 -4.01 -17.47
CA ALA A 399 22.32 -3.92 -18.91
C ALA A 399 23.62 -3.71 -19.69
N ALA A 400 24.59 -2.99 -19.12
CA ALA A 400 25.92 -2.83 -19.71
C ALA A 400 26.71 -4.15 -19.65
N ILE A 401 26.76 -4.80 -18.48
CA ILE A 401 27.46 -6.09 -18.31
C ILE A 401 26.93 -7.14 -19.29
N VAL A 402 25.61 -7.33 -19.35
CA VAL A 402 24.99 -8.33 -20.22
C VAL A 402 25.25 -8.04 -21.69
N ARG A 403 25.23 -6.77 -22.11
CA ARG A 403 25.48 -6.38 -23.51
C ARG A 403 26.94 -6.64 -23.92
N ILE A 404 27.89 -6.29 -23.05
CA ILE A 404 29.32 -6.56 -23.26
C ILE A 404 29.57 -8.07 -23.33
N MET A 405 29.06 -8.82 -22.35
CA MET A 405 29.26 -10.27 -22.26
C MET A 405 28.56 -11.05 -23.38
N LYS A 406 27.38 -10.60 -23.83
CA LYS A 406 26.71 -11.19 -25.00
C LYS A 406 27.52 -11.01 -26.29
N GLY A 407 28.24 -9.90 -26.43
CA GLY A 407 29.12 -9.64 -27.57
C GLY A 407 30.46 -10.37 -27.53
N LYS A 408 31.09 -10.44 -26.35
CA LYS A 408 32.44 -11.02 -26.17
C LYS A 408 32.45 -12.50 -25.81
N LYS A 409 31.33 -13.05 -25.33
CA LYS A 409 31.10 -14.42 -24.84
C LYS A 409 31.94 -14.84 -23.63
N GLU A 410 33.22 -14.49 -23.59
CA GLU A 410 34.12 -14.72 -22.46
C GLU A 410 34.98 -13.48 -22.23
N LEU A 411 35.18 -13.11 -20.96
CA LEU A 411 35.97 -11.94 -20.61
C LEU A 411 36.55 -12.04 -19.19
N GLU A 412 37.79 -11.58 -19.02
CA GLU A 412 38.43 -11.49 -17.71
C GLU A 412 37.78 -10.38 -16.87
N TYR A 413 37.71 -10.57 -15.54
CA TYR A 413 37.14 -9.57 -14.60
C TYR A 413 37.73 -8.16 -14.77
N SER A 414 39.06 -8.06 -14.92
CA SER A 414 39.77 -6.78 -15.05
C SER A 414 39.32 -6.02 -16.31
N GLN A 415 39.28 -6.71 -17.44
CA GLN A 415 38.83 -6.19 -18.73
C GLN A 415 37.34 -5.83 -18.71
N LEU A 416 36.51 -6.66 -18.07
CA LEU A 416 35.08 -6.43 -17.94
C LEU A 416 34.77 -5.15 -17.16
N ILE A 417 35.48 -4.88 -16.06
CA ILE A 417 35.34 -3.62 -15.33
C ILE A 417 35.69 -2.43 -16.22
N SER A 418 36.80 -2.49 -16.96
CA SER A 418 37.21 -1.40 -17.86
C SER A 418 36.16 -1.12 -18.93
N HIS A 419 35.61 -2.16 -19.56
CA HIS A 419 34.56 -2.01 -20.57
C HIS A 419 33.25 -1.44 -20.00
N VAL A 420 32.82 -1.90 -18.81
CA VAL A 420 31.62 -1.38 -18.14
C VAL A 420 31.79 0.07 -17.72
N TYR A 421 32.99 0.46 -17.27
CA TYR A 421 33.29 1.83 -16.91
C TYR A 421 33.23 2.76 -18.13
N GLU A 422 33.86 2.36 -19.24
CA GLU A 422 33.86 3.13 -20.49
C GLU A 422 32.46 3.34 -21.09
N GLU A 423 31.59 2.32 -21.02
CA GLU A 423 30.21 2.44 -21.54
C GLU A 423 29.34 3.38 -20.67
N LEU A 424 29.58 3.43 -19.36
CA LEU A 424 28.72 4.16 -18.43
C LEU A 424 29.22 5.55 -18.06
N LYS A 425 30.50 5.89 -18.31
CA LYS A 425 31.17 7.11 -17.81
C LYS A 425 30.42 8.43 -18.03
N ASP A 426 29.68 8.55 -19.13
CA ASP A 426 28.95 9.78 -19.51
C ASP A 426 27.60 9.93 -18.77
N ARG A 427 27.08 8.84 -18.17
CA ARG A 427 25.77 8.80 -17.49
C ARG A 427 25.89 8.52 -16.00
N ILE A 428 26.78 7.62 -15.62
CA ILE A 428 27.01 7.15 -14.25
C ILE A 428 28.53 6.96 -14.09
N LYS A 429 29.09 7.35 -12.94
CA LYS A 429 30.44 6.94 -12.53
C LYS A 429 30.32 5.72 -11.61
N PRO A 430 30.26 4.48 -12.13
CA PRO A 430 30.05 3.29 -11.31
C PRO A 430 31.25 3.05 -10.39
N GLN A 431 31.01 2.61 -9.16
CA GLN A 431 32.08 2.12 -8.28
C GLN A 431 32.35 0.65 -8.55
N VAL A 432 33.62 0.24 -8.44
CA VAL A 432 34.08 -1.14 -8.66
C VAL A 432 33.35 -2.13 -7.74
N SER A 433 33.05 -1.72 -6.51
CA SER A 433 32.24 -2.48 -5.55
C SER A 433 30.84 -2.79 -6.09
N SER A 434 30.17 -1.80 -6.67
CA SER A 434 28.83 -1.99 -7.26
C SER A 434 28.87 -2.93 -8.47
N ILE A 435 29.86 -2.81 -9.36
CA ILE A 435 30.01 -3.72 -10.52
C ILE A 435 30.21 -5.16 -10.04
N LYS A 436 31.01 -5.37 -8.98
CA LYS A 436 31.23 -6.70 -8.40
C LYS A 436 29.95 -7.31 -7.83
N GLU A 437 29.19 -6.54 -7.05
CA GLU A 437 27.89 -6.98 -6.52
C GLU A 437 26.92 -7.37 -7.64
N ARG A 438 26.90 -6.60 -8.74
CA ARG A 438 26.05 -6.92 -9.91
C ARG A 438 26.52 -8.17 -10.64
N LEU A 439 27.83 -8.39 -10.78
CA LEU A 439 28.37 -9.63 -11.39
C LEU A 439 27.99 -10.86 -10.58
N ASP A 440 28.13 -10.80 -9.25
CA ASP A 440 27.74 -11.92 -8.38
C ASP A 440 26.23 -12.20 -8.46
N ASP A 441 25.40 -11.15 -8.59
CA ASP A 441 23.96 -11.28 -8.79
C ASP A 441 23.61 -11.86 -10.18
N LEU A 442 24.33 -11.48 -11.24
CA LEU A 442 24.16 -12.04 -12.58
C LEU A 442 24.60 -13.50 -12.68
N VAL A 443 25.63 -13.90 -11.93
CA VAL A 443 26.02 -15.32 -11.79
C VAL A 443 24.95 -16.11 -11.04
N LYS A 444 24.43 -15.58 -9.93
CA LYS A 444 23.31 -16.21 -9.18
C LYS A 444 22.04 -16.35 -10.00
N ARG A 445 21.81 -15.45 -10.95
CA ARG A 445 20.68 -15.44 -11.88
C ARG A 445 20.94 -16.25 -13.15
N GLU A 446 22.07 -16.95 -13.25
CA GLU A 446 22.46 -17.81 -14.37
C GLU A 446 22.59 -17.08 -15.72
N TYR A 447 22.88 -15.77 -15.72
CA TYR A 447 23.24 -15.02 -16.94
C TYR A 447 24.72 -15.16 -17.28
N LEU A 448 25.55 -15.41 -16.27
CA LEU A 448 27.00 -15.55 -16.39
C LEU A 448 27.44 -16.77 -15.59
N GLU A 449 28.50 -17.43 -16.06
CA GLU A 449 29.22 -18.45 -15.31
C GLU A 449 30.60 -17.91 -14.94
N ARG A 450 31.08 -18.22 -13.74
CA ARG A 450 32.46 -17.92 -13.35
C ARG A 450 33.32 -19.14 -13.67
N CYS A 451 34.21 -18.99 -14.66
CA CYS A 451 35.17 -20.02 -15.03
C CYS A 451 36.43 -19.92 -14.17
N ASP A 452 37.29 -20.94 -14.26
CA ASP A 452 38.61 -20.94 -13.65
C ASP A 452 39.44 -19.74 -14.15
N ASN A 453 40.27 -19.16 -13.28
CA ASN A 453 41.10 -17.98 -13.55
C ASN A 453 40.35 -16.63 -13.66
N ASN A 454 39.34 -16.40 -12.81
CA ASN A 454 38.69 -15.08 -12.67
C ASN A 454 38.08 -14.52 -13.98
N THR A 455 37.69 -15.44 -14.86
CA THR A 455 37.05 -15.17 -16.15
C THR A 455 35.56 -15.41 -16.03
N TYR A 456 34.76 -14.58 -16.68
CA TYR A 456 33.31 -14.73 -16.77
C TYR A 456 32.94 -15.19 -18.17
N ARG A 457 31.98 -16.11 -18.26
CA ARG A 457 31.39 -16.60 -19.52
C ARG A 457 29.91 -16.25 -19.56
N TYR A 458 29.41 -15.86 -20.73
CA TYR A 458 27.98 -15.63 -20.97
C TYR A 458 27.26 -16.96 -21.24
N LEU A 459 26.13 -17.18 -20.55
CA LEU A 459 25.30 -18.38 -20.68
C LEU A 459 24.14 -18.22 -21.68
#